data_AF-A0A6N9V9E2-F1
#
_entry.id   AF-A0A6N9V9E2-F1
#
_cell.length_a   1.000
_cell.length_b   1.000
_cell.length_c   1.000
_cell.angle_alpha   90.00
_cell.angle_beta   90.00
_cell.angle_gamma   90.00
#
_symmetry.space_group_name_H-M   'P 1'
#
loop_
_entity.id
_entity.type
_entity.pdbx_description
1 polymer ?
#
loop_
_entity_poly.entity_id
_entity_poly.type
_entity_poly.pdbx_seq_one_letter_code
_entity_poly.pdbx_strand_id
1 'polypeptide(L)' 'TPETAVVYAGTCLFEGTNLSEGRGTTRPFELIGAEGVDHAWAAAANGLRLKGVRFREAYFAPSFSKFAGVTVGGVQV' A
#
# COMPACT_ATOMS: atom_id res chain seq x y z
N THR A 1 9.53 -10.05 2.75
CA THR A 1 10.39 -11.04 2.08
C THR A 1 11.51 -10.29 1.34
N PRO A 2 12.42 -10.88 0.56
CA PRO A 2 13.38 -10.10 -0.24
C PRO A 2 12.73 -9.06 -1.15
N GLU A 3 11.49 -9.31 -1.59
CA GLU A 3 10.66 -8.39 -2.40
C GLU A 3 10.45 -7.05 -1.68
N THR A 4 10.29 -7.05 -0.36
CA THR A 4 10.19 -5.84 0.46
C THR A 4 11.39 -4.90 0.23
N ALA A 5 12.61 -5.45 0.10
CA ALA A 5 13.81 -4.63 -0.09
C ALA A 5 13.81 -3.89 -1.44
N VAL A 6 13.14 -4.43 -2.46
CA VAL A 6 13.03 -3.80 -3.80
C VAL A 6 12.12 -2.58 -3.75
N VAL A 7 11.01 -2.66 -3.02
CA VAL A 7 10.00 -1.59 -2.96
C VAL A 7 10.24 -0.59 -1.84
N TYR A 8 10.98 -0.97 -0.79
CA TYR A 8 11.16 -0.18 0.44
C TYR A 8 11.59 1.26 0.18
N ALA A 9 12.56 1.50 -0.72
CA ALA A 9 13.05 2.85 -0.99
C ALA A 9 11.97 3.82 -1.50
N GLY A 10 10.90 3.30 -2.13
CA GLY A 10 9.74 4.09 -2.52
C GLY A 10 8.64 4.07 -1.46
N THR A 11 8.32 2.89 -0.93
CA THR A 11 7.14 2.70 -0.08
C THR A 11 7.36 3.07 1.39
N CYS A 12 8.60 3.16 1.88
CA CYS A 12 8.88 3.67 3.22
C CYS A 12 8.56 5.17 3.36
N LEU A 13 8.51 5.92 2.26
CA LEU A 13 8.17 7.34 2.30
C LEU A 13 6.76 7.59 2.85
N PHE A 14 5.86 6.62 2.73
CA PHE A 14 4.51 6.69 3.30
C PHE A 14 4.50 6.62 4.84
N GLU A 15 5.59 6.20 5.48
CA GLU A 15 5.71 6.21 6.94
C GLU A 15 5.52 7.63 7.50
N GLY A 16 6.00 8.66 6.78
CA GLY A 16 5.82 10.07 7.11
C GLY A 16 4.46 10.68 6.75
N THR A 17 3.48 9.83 6.38
CA THR A 17 2.12 10.25 5.99
C THR A 17 1.07 9.54 6.83
N ASN A 18 -0.20 9.92 6.63
CA ASN A 18 -1.35 9.25 7.27
C ASN A 18 -1.77 7.95 6.58
N LEU A 19 -1.10 7.52 5.51
CA LEU A 19 -1.35 6.22 4.88
C LEU A 19 -0.60 5.12 5.64
N SER A 20 -1.22 3.94 5.71
CA SER A 20 -0.54 2.71 6.14
C SER A 20 0.33 2.20 5.01
N GLU A 21 1.58 1.91 5.35
CA GLU A 21 2.56 1.22 4.53
C GLU A 21 2.47 -0.31 4.66
N GLY A 22 1.35 -0.84 5.15
CA GLY A 22 1.10 -2.28 5.22
C GLY A 22 1.76 -2.99 6.40
N ARG A 23 2.42 -2.25 7.32
CA ARG A 23 2.80 -2.81 8.63
C ARG A 23 1.56 -3.35 9.33
N GLY A 24 1.71 -4.46 10.05
CA GLY A 24 0.58 -5.20 10.63
C GLY A 24 -0.07 -6.22 9.69
N THR A 25 0.38 -6.33 8.45
CA THR A 25 -0.05 -7.36 7.49
C THR A 25 1.09 -8.36 7.20
N THR A 26 0.80 -9.39 6.38
CA THR A 26 1.84 -10.30 5.86
C THR A 26 2.65 -9.73 4.69
N ARG A 27 2.37 -8.48 4.27
CA ARG A 27 2.98 -7.80 3.12
C ARG A 27 3.39 -6.35 3.45
N PRO A 28 4.24 -6.14 4.47
CA PRO A 28 4.70 -4.79 4.82
C PRO A 28 5.48 -4.17 3.66
N PHE A 29 5.24 -2.88 3.41
CA PHE A 29 5.79 -2.05 2.34
C PHE A 29 5.41 -2.44 0.91
N GLU A 30 4.74 -3.57 0.72
CA GLU A 30 4.11 -3.91 -0.55
C GLU A 30 2.67 -3.37 -0.63
N LEU A 31 2.01 -3.19 0.52
CA LEU A 31 0.66 -2.64 0.62
C LEU A 31 0.69 -1.18 1.08
N ILE A 32 -0.01 -0.28 0.39
CA ILE A 32 -0.24 1.10 0.83
C ILE A 32 -1.74 1.37 0.84
N GLY A 33 -2.29 2.00 1.90
CA GLY A 33 -3.73 2.27 1.98
C GLY A 33 -4.14 3.16 3.14
N ALA A 34 -5.40 3.61 3.12
CA ALA A 34 -6.02 4.43 4.17
C ALA A 34 -7.55 4.35 4.13
N GLU A 35 -8.22 4.82 5.18
CA GLU A 35 -9.67 5.02 5.14
C GLU A 35 -10.06 6.03 4.04
N GLY A 36 -11.18 5.77 3.36
CA GLY A 36 -11.68 6.61 2.27
C GLY A 36 -10.95 6.42 0.92
N VAL A 37 -9.94 5.55 0.85
CA VAL A 37 -9.29 5.13 -0.39
C VAL A 37 -10.01 3.90 -0.96
N ASP A 38 -10.13 3.82 -2.28
CA ASP A 38 -10.79 2.72 -2.99
C ASP A 38 -10.07 2.34 -4.31
N HIS A 39 -10.72 1.48 -5.09
CA HIS A 39 -10.27 1.02 -6.41
C HIS A 39 -9.83 2.12 -7.38
N ALA A 40 -10.36 3.34 -7.26
CA ALA A 40 -10.04 4.44 -8.17
C ALA A 40 -8.55 4.81 -8.09
N TRP A 41 -7.89 4.61 -6.95
CA TRP A 41 -6.46 4.89 -6.82
C TRP A 41 -5.61 3.95 -7.67
N ALA A 42 -5.90 2.64 -7.66
CA ALA A 42 -5.21 1.67 -8.50
C ALA A 42 -5.40 2.00 -10.00
N ALA A 43 -6.62 2.38 -10.39
CA ALA A 43 -6.91 2.79 -11.76
C ALA A 43 -6.12 4.05 -12.17
N ALA A 44 -6.14 5.10 -11.33
CA ALA A 44 -5.40 6.34 -11.57
C ALA A 44 -3.88 6.11 -11.66
N ALA A 45 -3.31 5.32 -10.74
CA ALA A 45 -1.88 5.02 -10.70
C ALA A 45 -1.43 4.21 -11.92
N ASN A 46 -2.21 3.20 -12.34
CA ASN A 46 -1.94 2.47 -13.58
C ASN A 46 -2.11 3.36 -14.84
N GLY A 47 -2.99 4.35 -14.78
CA GLY A 47 -3.18 5.35 -15.85
C GLY A 47 -1.93 6.18 -16.17
N LEU A 48 -1.00 6.29 -15.20
CA LEU A 48 0.29 6.97 -15.40
C LEU A 48 1.27 6.18 -16.28
N ARG A 49 1.01 4.90 -16.55
CA ARG A 49 1.83 4.02 -17.41
C ARG A 49 3.32 4.01 -17.02
N LEU A 50 3.60 3.99 -15.72
CA LEU A 50 4.97 3.93 -15.20
C LEU A 50 5.64 2.60 -15.60
N LYS A 51 6.87 2.67 -16.09
CA LYS A 51 7.61 1.49 -16.53
C LYS A 51 8.06 0.67 -15.32
N GLY A 52 7.81 -0.64 -15.37
CA GLY A 52 8.32 -1.60 -14.38
C GLY A 52 7.49 -1.72 -13.10
N VAL A 53 6.31 -1.11 -13.05
CA VAL A 53 5.38 -1.22 -11.92
C VAL A 53 3.95 -1.45 -12.40
N ARG A 54 3.18 -2.20 -11.63
CA ARG A 54 1.73 -2.31 -11.77
C ARG A 54 1.12 -2.20 -10.38
N PHE A 55 0.04 -1.44 -10.26
CA PHE A 55 -0.67 -1.29 -9.01
C PHE A 55 -1.87 -2.24 -9.00
N ARG A 56 -1.92 -3.16 -8.04
CA ARG A 56 -3.08 -4.03 -7.84
C ARG A 56 -3.95 -3.43 -6.75
N GLU A 57 -5.26 -3.31 -6.99
CA GLU A 57 -6.20 -2.93 -5.94
C GLU A 57 -6.07 -3.88 -4.73
N ALA A 58 -6.10 -3.32 -3.54
CA ALA A 58 -6.05 -4.09 -2.30
C ALA A 58 -6.96 -3.49 -1.23
N TYR A 59 -7.64 -4.36 -0.48
CA TYR A 59 -8.22 -4.03 0.82
C TYR A 59 -7.57 -4.91 1.87
N PHE A 60 -7.20 -4.31 3.00
CA PHE A 60 -6.50 -5.02 4.05
C PHE A 60 -6.81 -4.41 5.42
N ALA A 61 -6.71 -5.23 6.46
CA ALA A 61 -6.86 -4.81 7.85
C ALA A 61 -5.57 -5.17 8.61
N PRO A 62 -4.72 -4.18 8.96
CA PRO A 62 -3.55 -4.40 9.79
C PRO A 62 -3.90 -4.99 11.17
N SER A 63 -3.08 -5.89 11.68
CA SER A 63 -3.19 -6.39 13.06
C SER A 63 -2.59 -5.46 14.11
N PHE A 64 -1.70 -4.54 13.70
CA PHE A 64 -1.10 -3.48 14.51
C PHE A 64 -0.68 -2.31 13.61
N SER A 65 -0.16 -1.22 14.20
CA SER A 65 0.22 0.03 13.50
C SER A 65 -1.01 0.85 13.02
N LYS A 66 -0.81 1.71 12.02
CA LYS A 66 -1.86 2.56 11.42
C LYS A 66 -3.04 1.70 10.96
N PHE A 67 -4.25 2.14 11.30
CA PHE A 67 -5.52 1.46 10.97
C PHE A 67 -5.66 0.03 11.50
N ALA A 68 -5.03 -0.30 12.63
CA ALA A 68 -5.17 -1.62 13.25
C ALA A 68 -6.65 -2.01 13.47
N GLY A 69 -7.03 -3.20 13.00
CA GLY A 69 -8.39 -3.73 13.09
C GLY A 69 -9.41 -3.14 12.12
N VAL A 70 -9.00 -2.19 11.27
CA VAL A 70 -9.89 -1.49 10.33
C VAL A 70 -9.54 -1.89 8.89
N THR A 71 -10.53 -2.29 8.10
CA THR A 71 -10.34 -2.53 6.67
C THR A 71 -10.19 -1.21 5.93
N VAL A 72 -9.01 -1.01 5.33
CA VAL A 72 -8.69 0.14 4.47
C VAL A 72 -8.54 -0.29 3.03
N GLY A 73 -8.86 0.61 2.10
CA GLY A 73 -8.57 0.42 0.67
C GLY A 73 -7.22 0.99 0.28
N GLY A 74 -6.70 0.54 -0.85
CA GLY A 74 -5.34 0.85 -1.22
C GLY A 74 -4.84 0.12 -2.46
N VAL A 75 -3.51 0.05 -2.57
CA VAL A 75 -2.79 -0.65 -3.63
C VAL A 75 -1.75 -1.60 -3.06
N GLN A 76 -1.51 -2.68 -3.79
CA GLN A 76 -0.26 -3.43 -3.73
C GLN A 76 0.64 -3.03 -4.90
N VAL A 77 1.92 -2.85 -4.61
CA VAL A 77 3.01 -2.66 -5.58
C VAL A 77 3.80 -3.95 -5.76
#